data_AF-A0A351AC15-F1
#
_entry.id   AF-A0A351AC15-F1
#
_cell.length_a   1.000
_cell.length_b   1.000
_cell.length_c   1.000
_cell.angle_alpha   90.00
_cell.angle_beta   90.00
_cell.angle_gamma   90.00
#
_symmetry.space_group_name_H-M   'P 1'
#
loop_
_entity.id
_entity.type
_entity.pdbx_description
1 polymer ?
#
loop_
_entity_poly.entity_id
_entity_poly.type
_entity_poly.pdbx_seq_one_letter_code
_entity_poly.pdbx_strand_id
1 'polypeptide(L)'
;MLWTKRRVRSIFISDCHLGLGKTHASELVEFLKRTECEWLYLVGDIVDPVHCFDPEAWEQDESYAFRAITALAETDIKIRITPGNHDE
;
A
#
# COMPACT_ATOMS: atom_id res chain seq x y z
N MET A 1 13.44 13.27 13.93
CA MET A 1 12.43 14.34 14.02
C MET A 1 11.07 13.66 14.09
N LEU A 2 10.37 13.73 15.23
CA LEU A 2 9.06 13.09 15.40
C LEU A 2 8.01 14.01 14.76
N TRP A 3 7.61 13.72 13.53
CA TRP A 3 6.52 14.42 12.88
C TRP A 3 5.19 13.97 13.49
N THR A 4 4.32 14.91 13.84
CA THR A 4 2.94 14.60 14.21
C THR A 4 2.23 14.07 12.97
N LYS A 5 1.81 12.79 12.99
CA LYS A 5 1.07 12.19 11.89
C LYS A 5 -0.31 12.82 11.75
N ARG A 6 -0.78 12.97 10.52
CA ARG A 6 -2.14 13.40 10.22
C ARG A 6 -3.11 12.26 10.54
N ARG A 7 -3.97 12.47 11.53
CA ARG A 7 -5.03 11.53 11.89
C ARG A 7 -6.27 11.79 11.05
N VAL A 8 -6.79 10.73 10.44
CA VAL A 8 -8.05 10.74 9.69
C VAL A 8 -8.90 9.56 10.11
N ARG A 9 -10.21 9.59 9.85
CA ARG A 9 -11.07 8.42 10.13
C ARG A 9 -10.78 7.28 9.17
N SER A 10 -10.61 7.60 7.88
CA SER A 10 -10.50 6.60 6.82
C SER A 10 -9.53 7.06 5.74
N ILE A 11 -8.81 6.10 5.17
CA ILE A 11 -7.94 6.25 4.00
C ILE A 11 -8.44 5.30 2.92
N PHE A 12 -8.43 5.77 1.67
CA PHE A 12 -8.76 4.99 0.48
C PHE A 12 -7.55 5.05 -0.45
N ILE A 13 -7.09 3.88 -0.92
CA ILE A 13 -5.95 3.71 -1.81
C ILE A 13 -6.39 2.75 -2.92
N SER A 14 -6.11 3.08 -4.17
CA SER A 14 -6.39 2.26 -5.36
C SER A 14 -5.24 2.39 -6.36
N ASP A 15 -5.21 1.51 -7.37
CA ASP A 15 -4.38 1.64 -8.58
C ASP A 15 -2.88 1.86 -8.27
N CYS A 16 -2.36 1.14 -7.28
CA CYS A 16 -0.94 1.23 -6.91
C CYS A 16 -0.04 0.44 -7.84
N HIS A 17 -0.56 -0.66 -8.42
CA HIS A 17 0.12 -1.51 -9.38
C HIS A 17 1.53 -1.97 -8.96
N LEU A 18 1.70 -2.31 -7.67
CA LEU A 18 3.00 -2.72 -7.14
C LEU A 18 3.49 -3.98 -7.89
N GLY A 19 4.72 -3.91 -8.41
CA GLY A 19 5.33 -4.99 -9.20
C GLY A 19 5.33 -4.76 -10.72
N LEU A 20 4.82 -3.63 -11.21
CA LEU A 20 4.94 -3.23 -12.62
C LEU A 20 6.11 -2.26 -12.90
N GLY A 21 6.88 -1.85 -11.89
CA GLY A 21 8.09 -1.02 -12.03
C GLY A 21 7.87 0.45 -12.40
N LYS A 22 6.64 0.88 -12.68
CA LYS A 22 6.25 2.29 -12.92
C LYS A 22 5.25 2.79 -11.88
N THR A 23 5.61 2.69 -10.61
CA THR A 23 4.71 3.00 -9.50
C THR A 23 5.18 4.22 -8.70
N HIS A 24 4.23 4.88 -8.03
CA HIS A 24 4.49 5.94 -7.05
C HIS A 24 4.73 5.34 -5.65
N ALA A 25 5.50 4.25 -5.59
CA ALA A 25 5.67 3.48 -4.36
C ALA A 25 6.38 4.30 -3.26
N SER A 26 7.33 5.15 -3.63
CA SER A 26 8.03 6.03 -2.69
C SER A 26 7.07 7.03 -2.01
N GLU A 27 6.15 7.59 -2.79
CA GLU A 27 5.14 8.54 -2.35
C GLU A 27 4.08 7.85 -1.49
N LEU A 28 3.71 6.62 -1.85
CA LEU A 28 2.83 5.77 -1.05
C LEU A 28 3.45 5.47 0.33
N VAL A 29 4.71 5.08 0.39
CA VAL A 29 5.44 4.86 1.65
C VAL A 29 5.43 6.12 2.50
N GLU A 30 5.73 7.27 1.90
CA GLU A 30 5.77 8.54 2.64
C GLU A 30 4.39 8.98 3.13
N PHE A 31 3.36 8.76 2.32
CA PHE A 31 1.97 8.99 2.69
C PHE A 31 1.56 8.15 3.90
N LEU A 32 1.83 6.84 3.88
CA LEU A 32 1.53 5.92 4.98
C LEU A 32 2.31 6.26 6.26
N LYS A 33 3.56 6.72 6.14
CA LYS A 33 4.36 7.18 7.30
C LYS A 33 3.79 8.45 7.95
N ARG A 34 3.18 9.34 7.15
CA ARG A 34 2.67 10.64 7.60
C ARG A 34 1.22 10.61 8.05
N THR A 35 0.53 9.48 7.92
CA THR A 35 -0.90 9.36 8.24
C THR A 35 -1.20 8.25 9.24
N GLU A 36 -2.34 8.38 9.93
CA GLU A 36 -2.93 7.34 10.77
C GLU A 36 -4.44 7.31 10.51
N CYS A 37 -5.04 6.12 10.49
CA CYS A 37 -6.46 5.94 10.26
C CYS A 37 -7.06 4.83 11.11
N GLU A 38 -8.39 4.84 11.28
CA GLU A 38 -9.13 3.70 11.84
C GLU A 38 -9.42 2.67 10.74
N TRP A 39 -9.67 3.14 9.52
CA TRP A 39 -10.00 2.32 8.37
C TRP A 39 -9.08 2.57 7.19
N LEU A 40 -8.51 1.50 6.64
CA LEU A 40 -7.78 1.51 5.38
C LEU A 40 -8.56 0.69 4.34
N TYR A 41 -9.03 1.36 3.30
CA TYR A 41 -9.69 0.73 2.16
C TYR A 41 -8.70 0.62 1.00
N LEU A 42 -8.40 -0.62 0.62
CA LEU A 42 -7.61 -0.99 -0.55
C LEU A 42 -8.59 -1.34 -1.67
N VAL A 43 -8.76 -0.43 -2.62
CA VAL A 43 -9.84 -0.44 -3.61
C VAL A 43 -9.27 -0.76 -5.00
N GLY A 44 -8.82 -2.00 -5.14
CA GLY A 44 -8.36 -2.58 -6.40
C GLY A 44 -6.98 -2.15 -6.86
N ASP A 45 -6.38 -3.04 -7.65
CA ASP A 45 -5.14 -2.90 -8.39
C ASP A 45 -3.99 -2.44 -7.48
N ILE A 46 -3.87 -3.09 -6.31
CA ILE A 46 -2.83 -2.76 -5.33
C ILE A 46 -1.52 -3.47 -5.66
N VAL A 47 -1.59 -4.75 -6.02
CA VAL A 47 -0.43 -5.58 -6.36
C VAL A 47 -0.76 -6.35 -7.62
N ASP A 48 0.11 -6.29 -8.63
CA ASP A 48 -0.06 -7.07 -9.85
C ASP A 48 0.46 -8.52 -9.63
N PRO A 49 -0.42 -9.54 -9.61
CA PRO A 49 -0.06 -10.92 -9.23
C PRO A 49 0.84 -11.60 -10.26
N VAL A 50 0.84 -11.13 -11.51
CA VAL A 50 1.69 -11.66 -12.60
C VAL A 50 3.19 -11.53 -12.26
N HIS A 51 3.57 -10.51 -11.49
CA HIS A 51 4.96 -10.22 -11.12
C HIS A 51 5.22 -10.34 -9.61
N CYS A 52 4.18 -10.65 -8.82
CA CYS A 52 4.24 -10.85 -7.37
C CYS A 52 5.32 -11.86 -6.93
N PHE A 53 5.53 -12.93 -7.72
CA PHE A 53 6.47 -14.01 -7.39
C PHE A 53 7.84 -13.88 -8.05
N ASP A 54 8.09 -12.81 -8.80
CA ASP A 54 9.37 -12.54 -9.42
C ASP A 54 10.14 -11.48 -8.60
N PRO A 55 11.14 -11.88 -7.80
CA PRO A 55 11.91 -10.94 -6.98
C PRO A 55 12.68 -9.90 -7.80
N GLU A 56 12.96 -10.18 -9.09
CA GLU A 56 13.64 -9.25 -10.00
C GLU A 56 12.67 -8.19 -10.54
N ALA A 57 11.36 -8.43 -10.46
CA ALA A 57 10.33 -7.50 -10.91
C ALA A 57 9.97 -6.42 -9.87
N TRP A 58 10.46 -6.54 -8.62
CA TRP A 58 10.13 -5.62 -7.53
C TRP A 58 11.25 -4.62 -7.28
N GLU A 59 10.94 -3.35 -7.49
CA GLU A 59 11.82 -2.26 -7.07
C GLU A 59 11.82 -2.13 -5.54
N GLN A 60 12.90 -1.57 -4.99
CA GLN A 60 13.08 -1.45 -3.54
C GLN A 60 11.92 -0.70 -2.86
N ASP A 61 11.42 0.37 -3.48
CA ASP A 61 10.32 1.17 -2.94
C ASP A 61 8.98 0.43 -2.98
N GLU A 62 8.75 -0.42 -3.98
CA GLU A 62 7.55 -1.27 -4.06
C GLU A 62 7.53 -2.28 -2.91
N SER A 63 8.68 -2.90 -2.64
CA SER A 63 8.86 -3.77 -1.48
C SER A 63 8.59 -3.04 -0.16
N TYR A 64 8.99 -1.77 -0.05
CA TYR A 64 8.71 -0.96 1.14
C TYR A 64 7.23 -0.58 1.26
N ALA A 65 6.56 -0.25 0.15
CA ALA A 65 5.13 0.03 0.14
C ALA A 65 4.33 -1.19 0.58
N PHE A 66 4.62 -2.36 0.01
CA PHE A 66 3.98 -3.61 0.37
C PHE A 66 4.16 -3.94 1.86
N ARG A 67 5.40 -3.86 2.37
CA ARG A 67 5.70 -4.08 3.79
C ARG A 67 5.03 -3.06 4.71
N ALA A 68 4.89 -1.80 4.28
CA ALA A 68 4.18 -0.79 5.05
C ALA A 68 2.69 -1.13 5.17
N ILE A 69 2.06 -1.58 4.07
CA ILE A 69 0.66 -2.02 4.07
C ILE A 69 0.48 -3.26 4.95
N THR A 70 1.33 -4.29 4.82
CA THR A 70 1.20 -5.52 5.62
C THR A 70 1.47 -5.26 7.10
N ALA A 71 2.41 -4.38 7.45
CA ALA A 71 2.63 -3.98 8.83
C ALA A 71 1.40 -3.29 9.46
N LEU A 72 0.62 -2.54 8.67
CA LEU A 72 -0.63 -1.95 9.16
C LEU A 72 -1.70 -3.03 9.44
N ALA A 73 -1.67 -4.15 8.72
CA ALA A 73 -2.57 -5.29 8.94
C ALA A 73 -2.30 -6.02 10.27
N GLU A 74 -1.10 -5.86 10.82
CA GLU A 74 -0.72 -6.41 12.13
C GLU A 74 -1.10 -5.48 13.31
N THR A 75 -1.77 -4.35 13.03
CA THR A 75 -2.23 -3.39 14.05
C THR A 75 -3.74 -3.43 14.23
N ASP A 76 -4.28 -2.58 15.11
CA ASP A 76 -5.74 -2.43 15.32
C ASP A 76 -6.47 -1.69 14.17
N ILE A 77 -5.78 -1.35 13.08
CA ILE A 77 -6.39 -0.70 11.90
C ILE A 77 -7.27 -1.71 11.16
N LYS A 78 -8.47 -1.28 10.79
CA LYS A 78 -9.41 -2.11 10.03
C LYS A 78 -9.13 -1.98 8.54
N ILE A 79 -8.66 -3.07 7.94
CA ILE A 79 -8.36 -3.11 6.50
C ILE A 79 -9.50 -3.77 5.74
N ARG A 80 -9.93 -3.17 4.62
CA ARG A 80 -10.89 -3.74 3.67
C ARG A 80 -10.28 -3.74 2.28
N ILE A 81 -10.29 -4.91 1.64
CA ILE A 81 -9.78 -5.10 0.29
C ILE A 81 -10.96 -5.35 -0.65
N THR A 82 -11.02 -4.60 -1.74
CA THR A 82 -11.87 -4.88 -2.89
C THR A 82 -10.92 -5.20 -4.04
N PRO A 83 -11.03 -6.37 -4.70
CA PRO A 83 -10.17 -6.70 -5.83
C PRO A 83 -10.45 -5.74 -7.01
N GLY A 84 -9.40 -5.38 -7.72
CA GLY A 84 -9.44 -4.62 -8.96
C GLY A 84 -9.41 -5.54 -10.19
N ASN A 85 -9.21 -4.96 -11.37
CA ASN A 85 -9.22 -5.72 -12.63
C ASN A 85 -7.98 -6.59 -12.81
N HIS A 86 -6.88 -6.23 -12.14
CA HIS A 86 -5.59 -6.90 -12.22
C HIS A 86 -5.35 -7.89 -11.07
N ASP A 87 -6.18 -7.89 -10.02
CA ASP A 87 -5.98 -8.68 -8.79
C ASP A 87 -6.62 -10.10 -8.82
N GLU A 88 -7.00 -10.64 -10.00
CA GLU A 88 -7.56 -12.01 -10.15
C GLU A 88 -6.51 -13.13 -10.09
#